data_AF-A0A3D2DJD1-F1
#
_entry.id   AF-A0A3D2DJD1-F1
#
_cell.length_a   1.000
_cell.length_b   1.000
_cell.length_c   1.000
_cell.angle_alpha   90.00
_cell.angle_beta   90.00
_cell.angle_gamma   90.00
#
_symmetry.space_group_name_H-M   'P 1'
#
loop_
_entity.id
_entity.type
_entity.pdbx_description
1 polymer ?
#
loop_
_entity_poly.entity_id
_entity_poly.type
_entity_poly.pdbx_seq_one_letter_code
_entity_poly.pdbx_strand_id
1 'polypeptide(L)'
;MDRHIAAPISDEDAKSLHSGDYVYITGTIYTARDAAHKRMAEALAAGEPLPIDMKNNIIYYMGPSPAREGRPIGSAGPTTASRMDKYAPDLLDLGLKGMIGKGKR
;
A
#
# COMPACT_ATOMS: atom_id res chain seq x y z
N MET A 1 -16.33 -6.74 -11.66
CA MET A 1 -17.02 -7.79 -10.86
C MET A 1 -16.62 -7.61 -9.40
N ASP A 2 -17.37 -8.12 -8.43
CA ASP A 2 -16.96 -8.08 -7.03
C ASP A 2 -15.94 -9.20 -6.74
N ARG A 3 -14.77 -8.83 -6.21
CA ARG A 3 -13.66 -9.73 -5.89
C ARG A 3 -13.30 -9.59 -4.43
N HIS A 4 -13.10 -10.71 -3.74
CA HIS A 4 -12.67 -10.73 -2.35
C HIS A 4 -11.31 -11.42 -2.29
N ILE A 5 -10.30 -10.75 -1.74
CA ILE A 5 -8.93 -11.27 -1.61
C ILE A 5 -8.40 -11.09 -0.20
N ALA A 6 -7.44 -11.92 0.18
CA ALA A 6 -6.72 -11.81 1.44
C ALA A 6 -5.43 -10.99 1.27
N ALA A 7 -4.99 -10.33 2.35
CA ALA A 7 -3.66 -9.73 2.45
C ALA A 7 -2.80 -10.53 3.45
N PRO A 8 -1.52 -10.84 3.13
CA PRO A 8 -0.78 -10.48 1.91
C PRO A 8 -1.33 -11.13 0.63
N ILE A 9 -1.20 -10.44 -0.51
CA ILE A 9 -1.78 -10.88 -1.80
C ILE A 9 -0.89 -11.92 -2.45
N SER A 10 -1.48 -13.05 -2.89
CA SER A 10 -0.76 -14.05 -3.67
C SER A 10 -0.57 -13.64 -5.13
N ASP A 11 0.42 -14.24 -5.82
CA ASP A 11 0.61 -14.00 -7.26
C ASP A 11 -0.61 -14.45 -8.08
N GLU A 12 -1.31 -15.48 -7.63
CA GLU A 12 -2.53 -15.98 -8.29
C GLU A 12 -3.68 -14.98 -8.14
N ASP A 13 -3.91 -14.47 -6.93
CA ASP A 13 -4.92 -13.44 -6.67
C ASP A 13 -4.66 -12.22 -7.55
N ALA A 14 -3.42 -11.71 -7.54
CA ALA A 14 -3.02 -10.54 -8.33
C ALA A 14 -3.25 -10.73 -9.84
N LYS A 15 -2.90 -11.91 -10.38
CA LYS A 15 -3.11 -12.23 -11.81
C LYS A 15 -4.57 -12.43 -12.18
N SER A 16 -5.43 -12.76 -11.21
CA SER A 16 -6.87 -12.95 -11.44
C SER A 16 -7.66 -11.65 -11.54
N LEU A 17 -7.09 -10.52 -11.10
CA LEU A 17 -7.75 -9.22 -11.06
C LEU A 17 -7.67 -8.50 -12.41
N HIS A 18 -8.75 -7.83 -12.78
CA HIS A 18 -8.82 -7.03 -14.01
C HIS A 18 -9.20 -5.57 -13.69
N SER A 19 -8.80 -4.66 -14.59
CA SER A 19 -9.20 -3.25 -14.47
C SER A 19 -10.73 -3.14 -14.49
N GLY A 20 -11.29 -2.37 -13.55
CA GLY A 20 -12.74 -2.22 -13.36
C GLY A 20 -13.36 -3.18 -12.35
N ASP A 21 -12.58 -4.12 -11.78
CA ASP A 21 -13.05 -4.92 -10.66
C ASP A 21 -13.20 -4.11 -9.37
N TYR A 22 -14.26 -4.41 -8.61
CA TYR A 22 -14.43 -3.96 -7.25
C TYR A 22 -13.75 -4.97 -6.34
N VAL A 23 -12.71 -4.55 -5.62
CA VAL A 23 -11.88 -5.45 -4.82
C VAL A 23 -12.02 -5.14 -3.33
N TYR A 24 -12.41 -6.15 -2.57
CA TYR A 24 -12.50 -6.13 -1.12
C TYR A 24 -11.33 -6.91 -0.54
N ILE A 25 -10.55 -6.28 0.33
CA ILE A 25 -9.32 -6.84 0.89
C ILE A 25 -9.52 -7.09 2.38
N THR A 26 -9.23 -8.31 2.83
CA THR A 26 -9.26 -8.69 4.25
C THR A 26 -7.89 -9.14 4.71
N GLY A 27 -7.38 -8.57 5.80
CA GLY A 27 -6.09 -8.94 6.38
C GLY A 27 -5.26 -7.73 6.77
N THR A 28 -3.96 -7.92 6.91
CA THR A 28 -3.03 -6.88 7.32
C THR A 28 -2.51 -6.12 6.09
N ILE A 29 -2.68 -4.80 6.11
CA ILE A 29 -2.08 -3.88 5.13
C ILE A 29 -1.34 -2.78 5.87
N TYR A 30 -0.33 -2.20 5.22
CA TYR A 30 0.49 -1.15 5.82
C TYR A 30 0.12 0.21 5.24
N THR A 31 0.24 1.27 6.05
CA THR A 31 -0.04 2.63 5.60
C THR A 31 1.26 3.38 5.44
N ALA A 32 1.50 3.96 4.27
CA ALA A 32 2.65 4.81 4.03
C ALA A 32 2.30 5.89 3.01
N ARG A 33 2.81 7.10 3.21
CA ARG A 33 2.70 8.21 2.25
C ARG A 33 4.05 8.93 2.12
N ASP A 34 4.04 10.18 1.70
CA ASP A 34 5.19 10.99 1.29
C ASP A 34 6.44 10.82 2.19
N ALA A 35 6.34 11.11 3.51
CA ALA A 35 7.49 11.05 4.42
C ALA A 35 8.01 9.63 4.66
N ALA A 36 7.11 8.64 4.72
CA ALA A 36 7.50 7.25 4.90
C ALA A 36 8.21 6.72 3.64
N HIS A 37 7.70 7.03 2.44
CA HIS A 37 8.36 6.64 1.19
C HIS A 37 9.73 7.30 1.03
N LYS A 38 9.84 8.59 1.40
CA LYS A 38 11.14 9.28 1.41
C LYS A 38 12.14 8.55 2.31
N ARG A 39 11.76 8.20 3.54
CA ARG A 39 12.64 7.49 4.48
C ARG A 39 13.01 6.09 3.98
N MET A 40 12.06 5.36 3.39
CA MET A 40 12.34 4.04 2.80
C MET A 40 13.35 4.17 1.64
N ALA A 41 13.18 5.15 0.77
CA ALA A 41 14.12 5.39 -0.34
C ALA A 41 15.52 5.78 0.16
N GLU A 42 15.62 6.62 1.20
CA GLU A 42 16.90 6.98 1.83
C GLU A 42 17.59 5.76 2.44
N ALA A 43 16.85 4.89 3.14
CA ALA A 43 17.37 3.64 3.69
C ALA A 43 17.88 2.70 2.59
N LEU A 44 17.10 2.50 1.53
CA LEU A 44 17.50 1.66 0.39
C LEU A 44 18.74 2.21 -0.32
N ALA A 45 18.84 3.52 -0.50
CA ALA A 45 20.02 4.18 -1.08
C ALA A 45 21.27 4.01 -0.19
N ALA A 46 21.10 3.89 1.12
CA ALA A 46 22.17 3.60 2.08
C ALA A 46 22.48 2.09 2.21
N GLY A 47 21.76 1.21 1.51
CA GLY A 47 21.90 -0.25 1.64
C GLY A 47 21.33 -0.81 2.95
N GLU A 48 20.49 -0.04 3.64
CA GLU A 48 19.85 -0.44 4.89
C GLU A 48 18.55 -1.21 4.63
N PRO A 49 18.21 -2.20 5.48
CA PRO A 49 16.95 -2.93 5.36
C PRO A 49 15.75 -2.05 5.72
N LEU A 50 14.60 -2.32 5.08
CA LEU A 50 13.33 -1.74 5.48
C LEU A 50 12.79 -2.43 6.74
N PRO A 51 12.03 -1.71 7.60
CA PRO A 51 11.46 -2.28 8.82
C PRO A 51 10.29 -3.25 8.56
N ILE A 52 9.85 -3.37 7.31
CA ILE A 52 8.79 -4.27 6.87
C ILE A 52 9.20 -4.95 5.56
N ASP A 53 8.91 -6.25 5.44
CA ASP A 53 9.08 -6.98 4.18
C ASP A 53 8.06 -6.47 3.14
N MET A 54 8.52 -6.16 1.94
CA MET A 54 7.64 -5.71 0.85
C MET A 54 6.93 -6.86 0.17
N LYS A 55 7.49 -8.08 0.22
CA LYS A 55 7.00 -9.22 -0.54
C LYS A 55 5.53 -9.50 -0.24
N ASN A 56 4.70 -9.52 -1.30
CA ASN A 56 3.26 -9.80 -1.27
C ASN A 56 2.41 -8.77 -0.50
N ASN A 57 3.02 -7.76 0.11
CA ASN A 57 2.32 -6.78 0.92
C ASN A 57 1.64 -5.70 0.09
N ILE A 58 0.75 -4.98 0.76
CA ILE A 58 0.01 -3.84 0.22
C ILE A 58 0.37 -2.60 1.00
N ILE A 59 0.66 -1.52 0.28
CA ILE A 59 0.78 -0.18 0.87
C ILE A 59 -0.47 0.63 0.54
N TYR A 60 -1.19 1.03 1.58
CA TYR A 60 -2.28 2.00 1.50
C TYR A 60 -1.76 3.41 1.70
N TYR A 61 -1.86 4.23 0.66
CA TYR A 61 -1.50 5.64 0.68
C TYR A 61 -2.53 6.45 1.49
N MET A 62 -2.34 6.48 2.80
CA MET A 62 -3.30 7.04 3.74
C MET A 62 -2.58 7.59 4.98
N GLY A 63 -3.17 8.62 5.58
CA GLY A 63 -2.81 9.12 6.91
C GLY A 63 -4.09 9.35 7.70
N PRO A 64 -4.36 8.57 8.76
CA PRO A 64 -5.66 8.61 9.41
C PRO A 64 -5.82 9.90 10.22
N SER A 65 -7.06 10.37 10.36
CA SER A 65 -7.34 11.38 11.38
C SER A 65 -7.15 10.79 12.79
N PRO A 66 -7.05 11.63 13.83
CA PRO A 66 -7.12 11.15 15.21
C PRO A 66 -8.37 10.27 15.43
N ALA A 67 -8.19 9.19 16.17
CA ALA A 67 -9.30 8.33 16.56
C ALA A 67 -10.16 9.04 17.62
N ARG A 68 -11.49 8.86 17.53
CA ARG A 68 -12.41 9.25 18.59
C ARG A 68 -12.40 8.18 19.69
N GLU A 69 -12.87 8.54 20.88
CA GLU A 69 -13.01 7.60 21.99
C GLU A 69 -13.79 6.35 21.57
N GLY A 70 -13.29 5.17 21.99
CA GLY A 70 -13.87 3.87 21.66
C GLY A 70 -13.70 3.41 20.20
N ARG A 71 -12.95 4.14 19.36
CA ARG A 71 -12.67 3.75 17.96
C ARG A 71 -11.20 3.37 17.77
N PRO A 72 -10.90 2.30 17.00
CA PRO A 72 -9.52 1.86 16.78
C PRO A 72 -8.72 2.79 15.85
N ILE A 73 -9.41 3.56 14.99
CA ILE A 73 -8.79 4.46 14.01
C ILE A 73 -9.76 5.61 13.69
N GLY A 74 -9.22 6.78 13.33
CA GLY A 74 -10.00 7.87 12.76
C GLY A 74 -10.33 7.63 11.28
N SER A 75 -10.83 8.66 10.61
CA SER A 75 -11.13 8.61 9.17
C SER A 75 -9.86 8.28 8.38
N ALA A 76 -9.95 7.24 7.56
CA ALA A 76 -8.81 6.61 6.89
C ALA A 76 -8.97 6.63 5.36
N GLY A 77 -9.21 7.81 4.79
CA GLY A 77 -9.37 8.00 3.34
C GLY A 77 -8.03 8.02 2.57
N PRO A 78 -8.06 7.73 1.25
CA PRO A 78 -6.86 7.68 0.42
C PRO A 78 -6.29 9.08 0.14
N THR A 79 -4.98 9.13 -0.12
CA THR A 79 -4.30 10.28 -0.70
C THR A 79 -3.95 10.08 -2.17
N THR A 80 -3.60 11.17 -2.86
CA THR A 80 -3.23 11.15 -4.28
C THR A 80 -2.06 10.22 -4.53
N ALA A 81 -2.27 9.20 -5.35
CA ALA A 81 -1.33 8.10 -5.53
C ALA A 81 -0.09 8.47 -6.35
N SER A 82 -0.25 9.37 -7.33
CA SER A 82 0.85 9.81 -8.20
C SER A 82 2.02 10.47 -7.47
N ARG A 83 1.82 10.96 -6.24
CA ARG A 83 2.93 11.51 -5.43
C ARG A 83 3.95 10.44 -5.01
N MET A 84 3.59 9.17 -5.08
CA MET A 84 4.46 8.04 -4.75
C MET A 84 5.10 7.38 -5.98
N ASP A 85 4.82 7.85 -7.21
CA ASP A 85 5.28 7.21 -8.45
C ASP A 85 6.79 7.09 -8.53
N LYS A 86 7.53 8.11 -8.08
CA LYS A 86 9.00 8.08 -8.07
C LYS A 86 9.62 7.04 -7.13
N TYR A 87 8.84 6.50 -6.19
CA TYR A 87 9.29 5.50 -5.22
C TYR A 87 8.75 4.10 -5.53
N ALA A 88 7.70 4.00 -6.35
CA ALA A 88 6.99 2.75 -6.58
C ALA A 88 7.85 1.68 -7.25
N PRO A 89 8.70 1.97 -8.26
CA PRO A 89 9.55 0.96 -8.90
C PRO A 89 10.43 0.19 -7.92
N ASP A 90 11.17 0.89 -7.06
CA ASP A 90 12.07 0.25 -6.08
C ASP A 90 11.30 -0.69 -5.12
N LEU A 91 10.11 -0.27 -4.69
CA LEU A 91 9.28 -1.10 -3.80
C LEU A 91 8.67 -2.31 -4.53
N LEU A 92 8.32 -2.15 -5.81
CA LEU A 92 7.86 -3.25 -6.67
C LEU A 92 8.97 -4.27 -6.90
N ASP A 93 10.22 -3.83 -7.11
CA ASP A 93 11.39 -4.69 -7.25
C ASP A 93 11.67 -5.49 -5.96
N LEU A 94 11.36 -4.92 -4.80
CA LEU A 94 11.38 -5.63 -3.50
C LEU A 94 10.18 -6.56 -3.27
N GLY A 95 9.22 -6.62 -4.20
CA GLY A 95 8.09 -7.55 -4.16
C GLY A 95 6.78 -6.97 -3.65
N LEU A 96 6.65 -5.64 -3.51
CA LEU A 96 5.37 -4.99 -3.20
C LEU A 96 4.32 -5.43 -4.22
N LYS A 97 3.15 -5.90 -3.74
CA LYS A 97 2.13 -6.49 -4.61
C LYS A 97 0.97 -5.57 -4.91
N GLY A 98 0.63 -4.70 -3.96
CA GLY A 98 -0.52 -3.82 -4.06
C GLY A 98 -0.24 -2.41 -3.57
N MET A 99 -0.89 -1.44 -4.20
CA MET A 99 -0.89 -0.04 -3.80
C MET A 99 -2.32 0.48 -3.82
N ILE A 100 -2.79 1.08 -2.73
CA ILE A 100 -4.14 1.66 -2.63
C ILE A 100 -3.99 3.18 -2.53
N GLY A 101 -4.71 3.94 -3.37
CA GLY A 101 -4.71 5.39 -3.34
C GLY A 101 -5.82 5.98 -4.22
N LYS A 102 -5.78 7.28 -4.49
CA LYS A 102 -6.73 7.94 -5.40
C LYS A 102 -6.05 8.71 -6.53
N GLY A 103 -6.76 8.89 -7.63
CA GLY A 103 -6.27 9.59 -8.83
C GLY A 103 -5.60 8.66 -9.84
N LYS A 104 -5.42 9.16 -11.05
CA LYS A 104 -4.77 8.43 -12.15
C LYS A 104 -3.27 8.28 -11.89
N ARG A 105 -2.69 7.21 -12.43
CA ARG A 105 -1.26 6.89 -12.45
C ARG A 105 -0.95 6.21 -13.78
#